data_AF-A0A1R4H027-F1
#
_entry.id   AF-A0A1R4H027-F1
#
_cell.length_a   1.000
_cell.length_b   1.000
_cell.length_c   1.000
_cell.angle_alpha   90.00
_cell.angle_beta   90.00
_cell.angle_gamma   90.00
#
_symmetry.space_group_name_H-M   'P 1'
#
loop_
_entity.id
_entity.type
_entity.pdbx_description
1 polymer ?
#
loop_
_entity_poly.entity_id
_entity_poly.type
_entity_poly.pdbx_seq_one_letter_code
_entity_poly.pdbx_strand_id
1 'polypeptide(L)'
;MSNEENANNTEENATIAEESVNTVEEVVSKSAEKIEDLTSKKTEDSVKNAGGNLLSSVLSLKESNPKLFYGLLAVVAIPVVVIMMSGGGSDAVTGPKIKDLVSGQKYTLKSSNSYDPSATVRLVAVPGALSAYDDSEEADRNGACQHLAQGTSVTALDFSAAYGQAKQFVKVQVEDGPCKGTTAWALGIDVQ
;
A
#
# COMPACT_ATOMS: atom_id res chain seq x y z
N MET A 1 -23.11 34.58 6.07
CA MET A 1 -24.24 33.64 5.88
C MET A 1 -23.72 32.42 5.16
N SER A 2 -23.24 31.38 5.88
CA SER A 2 -22.94 30.03 5.35
C SER A 2 -22.72 28.96 6.45
N ASN A 3 -23.15 29.14 7.71
CA ASN A 3 -22.86 28.18 8.79
C ASN A 3 -24.11 27.76 9.59
N GLU A 4 -25.26 27.60 8.94
CA GLU A 4 -26.50 27.14 9.61
C GLU A 4 -27.16 25.91 8.96
N GLU A 5 -26.69 25.42 7.82
CA GLU A 5 -27.31 24.26 7.13
C GLU A 5 -26.76 22.88 7.53
N ASN A 6 -25.71 22.80 8.34
CA ASN A 6 -25.05 21.50 8.62
C ASN A 6 -25.33 20.91 10.01
N ALA A 7 -26.14 21.57 10.85
CA ALA A 7 -26.54 21.02 12.15
C ALA A 7 -27.85 20.20 12.07
N ASN A 8 -28.72 20.49 11.10
CA ASN A 8 -30.07 19.92 11.05
C ASN A 8 -30.12 18.48 10.50
N ASN A 9 -29.08 18.02 9.80
CA ASN A 9 -29.02 16.67 9.23
C ASN A 9 -28.53 15.59 10.20
N THR A 10 -28.09 15.97 11.41
CA THR A 10 -27.58 14.99 12.40
C THR A 10 -28.66 14.56 13.41
N GLU A 11 -29.67 15.41 13.68
CA GLU A 11 -30.75 15.07 14.62
C GLU A 11 -31.86 14.22 13.98
N GLU A 12 -32.12 14.32 12.68
CA GLU A 12 -33.16 13.53 12.01
C GLU A 12 -32.80 12.03 11.90
N ASN A 13 -31.52 11.70 11.87
CA ASN A 13 -31.04 10.31 11.73
C ASN A 13 -30.96 9.54 13.06
N ALA A 14 -31.02 10.24 14.20
CA ALA A 14 -31.02 9.60 15.52
C ALA A 14 -32.43 9.07 15.88
N THR A 15 -33.48 9.80 15.51
CA THR A 15 -34.87 9.44 15.83
C THR A 15 -35.36 8.23 15.03
N ILE A 16 -34.88 8.05 13.79
CA ILE A 16 -35.22 6.90 12.92
C ILE A 16 -34.57 5.59 13.43
N ALA A 17 -33.44 5.70 14.13
CA ALA A 17 -32.75 4.55 14.71
C ALA A 17 -33.46 4.00 15.96
N GLU A 18 -34.17 4.82 16.73
CA GLU A 18 -34.81 4.36 17.97
C GLU A 18 -36.18 3.68 17.73
N GLU A 19 -36.94 4.14 16.74
CA GLU A 19 -38.26 3.55 16.40
C GLU A 19 -38.13 2.16 15.71
N SER A 20 -37.03 1.96 14.98
CA SER A 20 -36.72 0.68 14.32
C SER A 20 -36.21 -0.40 15.27
N VAL A 21 -35.63 -0.05 16.42
CA VAL A 21 -35.14 -1.00 17.43
C VAL A 21 -36.31 -1.58 18.26
N ASN A 22 -37.28 -0.74 18.63
CA ASN A 22 -38.45 -1.18 19.41
C ASN A 22 -39.35 -2.16 18.63
N THR A 23 -39.43 -1.98 17.32
CA THR A 23 -40.18 -2.89 16.42
C THR A 23 -39.48 -4.25 16.25
N VAL A 24 -38.16 -4.33 16.46
CA VAL A 24 -37.38 -5.58 16.34
C VAL A 24 -37.49 -6.41 17.62
N GLU A 25 -37.56 -5.78 18.80
CA GLU A 25 -37.67 -6.48 20.09
C GLU A 25 -39.00 -7.23 20.26
N GLU A 26 -40.10 -6.68 19.75
CA GLU A 26 -41.43 -7.32 19.81
C GLU A 26 -41.51 -8.55 18.89
N VAL A 27 -40.81 -8.52 17.74
CA VAL A 27 -40.79 -9.64 16.77
C VAL A 27 -39.90 -10.78 17.24
N VAL A 28 -38.83 -10.48 17.98
CA VAL A 28 -37.93 -11.47 18.60
C VAL A 28 -38.64 -12.22 19.75
N SER A 29 -39.43 -11.50 20.55
CA SER A 29 -40.18 -12.09 21.67
C SER A 29 -41.24 -13.09 21.20
N LYS A 30 -41.95 -12.77 20.11
CA LYS A 30 -42.96 -13.66 19.52
C LYS A 30 -42.38 -14.85 18.75
N SER A 31 -41.10 -14.78 18.36
CA SER A 31 -40.38 -15.86 17.67
C SER A 31 -39.74 -16.85 18.64
N ALA A 32 -39.34 -16.41 19.84
CA ALA A 32 -38.73 -17.26 20.86
C ALA A 32 -39.70 -18.33 21.40
N GLU A 33 -40.96 -17.97 21.62
CA GLU A 33 -41.98 -18.89 22.13
C GLU A 33 -42.32 -20.04 21.16
N LYS A 34 -42.03 -19.86 19.86
CA LYS A 34 -42.26 -20.89 18.83
C LYS A 34 -41.06 -21.83 18.61
N ILE A 35 -39.90 -21.51 19.19
CA ILE A 35 -38.66 -22.28 19.00
C ILE A 35 -38.45 -23.34 20.09
N GLU A 36 -39.03 -23.16 21.29
CA GLU A 36 -38.93 -24.17 22.37
C GLU A 36 -39.68 -25.47 22.08
N ASP A 37 -40.78 -25.44 21.31
CA ASP A 37 -41.56 -26.66 21.00
C ASP A 37 -40.89 -27.56 19.93
N LEU A 38 -39.95 -27.02 19.14
CA LEU A 38 -39.29 -27.76 18.06
C LEU A 38 -37.97 -28.42 18.47
N THR A 39 -37.45 -28.12 19.66
CA THR A 39 -36.11 -28.57 20.09
C THR A 39 -36.13 -29.91 20.84
N SER A 40 -37.31 -30.47 21.14
CA SER A 40 -37.42 -31.68 21.99
C SER A 40 -37.44 -33.03 21.27
N LYS A 41 -37.33 -33.11 19.94
CA LYS A 41 -37.16 -34.42 19.27
C LYS A 41 -36.19 -34.38 18.10
N LYS A 42 -35.09 -35.13 18.28
CA LYS A 42 -34.20 -35.69 17.26
C LYS A 42 -32.89 -34.92 17.03
N THR A 43 -32.03 -34.94 18.05
CA THR A 43 -30.62 -34.54 17.94
C THR A 43 -29.69 -35.61 18.49
N GLU A 44 -29.89 -36.86 18.05
CA GLU A 44 -28.86 -37.91 18.10
C GLU A 44 -29.00 -38.65 16.75
N ASP A 45 -27.87 -38.94 16.09
CA ASP A 45 -27.75 -39.53 14.73
C ASP A 45 -27.93 -38.63 13.49
N SER A 46 -27.07 -37.62 13.30
CA SER A 46 -26.68 -37.17 11.95
C SER A 46 -25.36 -36.40 11.93
N VAL A 47 -24.25 -37.04 12.32
CA VAL A 47 -22.89 -36.44 12.20
C VAL A 47 -21.99 -37.18 11.21
N LYS A 48 -22.49 -38.21 10.49
CA LYS A 48 -21.65 -39.01 9.56
C LYS A 48 -22.02 -38.95 8.08
N ASN A 49 -22.87 -38.02 7.63
CA ASN A 49 -23.22 -37.84 6.20
C ASN A 49 -23.45 -36.36 5.80
N ALA A 50 -22.53 -35.47 6.19
CA ALA A 50 -22.76 -34.03 6.10
C ALA A 50 -22.66 -33.40 4.69
N GLY A 51 -22.08 -34.08 3.69
CA GLY A 51 -21.94 -33.49 2.34
C GLY A 51 -23.21 -33.50 1.49
N GLY A 52 -24.03 -34.56 1.58
CA GLY A 52 -25.24 -34.73 0.74
C GLY A 52 -26.53 -34.18 1.37
N ASN A 53 -26.61 -34.16 2.70
CA ASN A 53 -27.80 -33.68 3.42
C ASN A 53 -27.90 -32.16 3.48
N LEU A 54 -26.78 -31.43 3.51
CA LEU A 54 -26.82 -29.96 3.59
C LEU A 54 -27.41 -29.32 2.32
N LEU A 55 -27.05 -29.82 1.13
CA LEU A 55 -27.61 -29.32 -0.14
C LEU A 55 -29.11 -29.62 -0.26
N SER A 56 -29.53 -30.80 0.21
CA SER A 56 -30.94 -31.21 0.21
C SER A 56 -31.77 -30.39 1.20
N SER A 57 -31.21 -30.08 2.37
CA SER A 57 -31.83 -29.18 3.36
C SER A 57 -31.88 -27.72 2.89
N VAL A 58 -30.88 -27.26 2.12
CA VAL A 58 -30.85 -25.93 1.52
C VAL A 58 -31.88 -25.81 0.39
N LEU A 59 -32.04 -26.84 -0.44
CA LEU A 59 -33.10 -26.91 -1.46
C LEU A 59 -34.50 -26.98 -0.83
N SER A 60 -34.68 -27.79 0.21
CA SER A 60 -35.98 -27.90 0.88
C SER A 60 -36.35 -26.62 1.65
N LEU A 61 -35.37 -25.85 2.12
CA LEU A 61 -35.59 -24.53 2.72
C LEU A 61 -36.00 -23.47 1.68
N LYS A 62 -35.45 -23.55 0.46
CA LYS A 62 -35.90 -22.74 -0.69
C LYS A 62 -37.36 -23.02 -1.04
N GLU A 63 -37.77 -24.29 -1.05
CA GLU A 63 -39.12 -24.72 -1.42
C GLU A 63 -40.16 -24.48 -0.32
N SER A 64 -39.81 -24.76 0.94
CA SER A 64 -40.73 -24.63 2.08
C SER A 64 -40.90 -23.20 2.57
N ASN A 65 -39.85 -22.38 2.53
CA ASN A 65 -39.84 -21.01 3.05
C ASN A 65 -38.95 -20.09 2.20
N PRO A 66 -39.42 -19.68 0.99
CA PRO A 66 -38.60 -18.91 0.06
C PRO A 66 -38.12 -17.57 0.63
N LYS A 67 -38.92 -16.91 1.49
CA LYS A 67 -38.55 -15.64 2.13
C LYS A 67 -37.34 -15.77 3.05
N LEU A 68 -37.26 -16.85 3.83
CA LEU A 68 -36.14 -17.15 4.73
C LEU A 68 -34.88 -17.54 3.94
N PHE A 69 -35.05 -18.33 2.87
CA PHE A 69 -33.95 -18.74 2.02
C PHE A 69 -33.25 -17.55 1.34
N TYR A 70 -34.01 -16.68 0.67
CA TYR A 70 -33.44 -15.51 0.01
C TYR A 70 -32.98 -14.44 1.02
N GLY A 71 -33.60 -14.35 2.19
CA GLY A 71 -33.13 -13.51 3.30
C GLY A 71 -31.75 -13.91 3.80
N LEU A 72 -31.53 -15.21 4.06
CA LEU A 72 -30.22 -15.74 4.44
C LEU A 72 -29.18 -15.55 3.33
N LEU A 73 -29.56 -15.78 2.08
CA LEU A 73 -28.69 -15.61 0.93
C LEU A 73 -28.22 -14.16 0.77
N ALA A 74 -29.10 -13.18 0.97
CA ALA A 74 -28.78 -11.76 0.88
C ALA A 74 -27.75 -11.34 1.94
N VAL A 75 -27.88 -11.83 3.18
CA VAL A 75 -26.94 -11.56 4.28
C VAL A 75 -25.52 -12.03 3.97
N VAL A 76 -25.37 -13.12 3.21
CA VAL A 76 -24.04 -13.63 2.81
C VAL A 76 -23.54 -13.00 1.52
N ALA A 77 -24.42 -12.78 0.54
CA ALA A 77 -24.02 -12.28 -0.77
C ALA A 77 -23.64 -10.79 -0.74
N ILE A 78 -24.35 -9.97 0.03
CA ILE A 78 -24.12 -8.51 0.06
C ILE A 78 -22.72 -8.15 0.60
N PRO A 79 -22.24 -8.70 1.74
CA PRO A 79 -20.89 -8.39 2.24
C PRO A 79 -19.78 -8.82 1.28
N VAL A 80 -19.95 -9.95 0.59
CA VAL A 80 -18.97 -10.44 -0.40
C VAL A 80 -18.86 -9.47 -1.57
N VAL A 81 -20.00 -8.96 -2.06
CA VAL A 81 -20.02 -7.94 -3.12
C VAL A 81 -19.38 -6.63 -2.63
N VAL A 82 -19.66 -6.20 -1.40
CA VAL A 82 -19.04 -5.00 -0.81
C VAL A 82 -17.52 -5.14 -0.70
N ILE A 83 -17.02 -6.30 -0.27
CA ILE A 83 -15.58 -6.57 -0.18
C ILE A 83 -14.94 -6.56 -1.57
N MET A 84 -15.60 -7.17 -2.58
CA MET A 84 -15.10 -7.15 -3.96
C MET A 84 -15.12 -5.75 -4.58
N MET A 85 -16.10 -4.92 -4.22
CA MET A 85 -16.19 -3.52 -4.68
C MET A 85 -15.26 -2.57 -3.90
N SER A 86 -14.75 -2.98 -2.74
CA SER A 86 -13.77 -2.22 -1.95
C SER A 86 -12.34 -2.32 -2.51
N GLY A 87 -12.17 -2.87 -3.73
CA GLY A 87 -10.87 -3.03 -4.39
C GLY A 87 -10.29 -1.70 -4.86
N GLY A 88 -9.27 -1.22 -4.15
CA GLY A 88 -8.51 -0.05 -4.57
C GLY A 88 -7.54 0.45 -3.51
N GLY A 89 -6.70 -0.43 -2.97
CA GLY A 89 -5.52 0.02 -2.24
C GLY A 89 -4.64 0.80 -3.19
N SER A 90 -4.52 2.12 -3.00
CA SER A 90 -3.49 2.93 -3.63
C SER A 90 -2.15 2.56 -2.99
N ASP A 91 -1.62 1.39 -3.32
CA ASP A 91 -0.25 1.05 -3.01
C ASP A 91 0.61 1.99 -3.86
N ALA A 92 0.91 3.16 -3.29
CA ALA A 92 1.84 4.10 -3.86
C ALA A 92 3.16 3.35 -4.02
N VAL A 93 3.56 3.13 -5.27
CA VAL A 93 4.89 2.64 -5.61
C VAL A 93 5.90 3.48 -4.85
N THR A 94 6.53 2.85 -3.86
CA THR A 94 7.46 3.54 -2.99
C THR A 94 8.70 3.83 -3.82
N GLY A 95 8.89 5.09 -4.18
CA GLY A 95 10.05 5.53 -4.94
C GLY A 95 11.38 5.23 -4.22
N PRO A 96 12.50 5.33 -4.92
CA PRO A 96 13.82 5.09 -4.34
C PRO A 96 14.03 5.99 -3.12
N LYS A 97 14.35 5.37 -1.97
CA LYS A 97 14.58 6.09 -0.72
C LYS A 97 16.03 6.57 -0.67
N ILE A 98 16.23 7.88 -0.74
CA ILE A 98 17.52 8.49 -0.42
C ILE A 98 17.75 8.30 1.08
N LYS A 99 18.88 7.69 1.44
CA LYS A 99 19.28 7.50 2.83
C LYS A 99 19.49 8.88 3.48
N ASP A 100 19.35 8.99 4.81
CA ASP A 100 19.61 10.28 5.45
C ASP A 100 21.12 10.56 5.48
N LEU A 101 21.59 11.19 4.39
CA LEU A 101 22.99 11.53 4.20
C LEU A 101 23.35 12.78 5.00
N VAL A 102 24.53 12.75 5.61
CA VAL A 102 25.07 13.82 6.45
C VAL A 102 26.38 14.30 5.86
N SER A 103 26.56 15.62 5.77
CA SER A 103 27.80 16.22 5.29
C SER A 103 28.95 15.89 6.25
N GLY A 104 30.15 15.66 5.70
CA GLY A 104 31.36 15.27 6.41
C GLY A 104 31.49 13.76 6.66
N GLN A 105 30.46 12.96 6.38
CA GLN A 105 30.51 11.51 6.58
C GLN A 105 31.01 10.77 5.34
N LYS A 106 31.64 9.62 5.58
CA LYS A 106 32.09 8.69 4.56
C LYS A 106 31.01 7.71 4.18
N TYR A 107 30.86 7.49 2.88
CA TYR A 107 29.89 6.63 2.24
C TYR A 107 30.55 5.84 1.11
N THR A 108 29.80 4.93 0.52
CA THR A 108 30.23 4.17 -0.65
C THR A 108 29.33 4.45 -1.83
N LEU A 109 29.93 4.49 -3.03
CA LEU A 109 29.16 4.59 -4.26
C LEU A 109 28.55 3.24 -4.63
N LYS A 110 27.25 3.22 -4.91
CA LYS A 110 26.53 2.03 -5.38
C LYS A 110 25.55 2.41 -6.47
N SER A 111 25.50 1.67 -7.56
CA SER A 111 24.54 1.93 -8.63
C SER A 111 23.18 1.39 -8.22
N SER A 112 22.29 2.24 -7.72
CA SER A 112 20.98 1.80 -7.22
C SER A 112 20.06 1.26 -8.31
N ASN A 113 20.37 1.51 -9.59
CA ASN A 113 19.61 1.04 -10.75
C ASN A 113 20.18 -0.22 -11.43
N SER A 114 21.26 -0.80 -10.90
CA SER A 114 21.88 -2.00 -11.47
C SER A 114 22.25 -3.02 -10.40
N TYR A 115 22.02 -4.29 -10.71
CA TYR A 115 22.48 -5.41 -9.89
C TYR A 115 23.86 -5.93 -10.34
N ASP A 116 24.38 -5.43 -11.46
CA ASP A 116 25.68 -5.82 -11.97
C ASP A 116 26.79 -5.23 -11.08
N PRO A 117 27.67 -6.04 -10.48
CA PRO A 117 28.78 -5.55 -9.66
C PRO A 117 29.80 -4.72 -10.44
N SER A 118 29.85 -4.87 -11.77
CA SER A 118 30.74 -4.12 -12.66
C SER A 118 30.15 -2.79 -13.14
N ALA A 119 28.89 -2.49 -12.80
CA ALA A 119 28.31 -1.20 -13.14
C ALA A 119 29.09 -0.04 -12.50
N THR A 120 29.07 1.10 -13.16
CA THR A 120 29.73 2.33 -12.70
C THR A 120 28.68 3.33 -12.24
N VAL A 121 29.08 4.18 -11.29
CA VAL A 121 28.29 5.34 -10.85
C VAL A 121 28.82 6.56 -11.59
N ARG A 122 27.90 7.30 -12.21
CA ARG A 122 28.25 8.52 -12.94
C ARG A 122 28.34 9.72 -12.00
N LEU A 123 29.45 10.42 -12.10
CA LEU A 123 29.72 11.69 -11.44
C LEU A 123 29.62 12.83 -12.46
N VAL A 124 28.98 13.92 -12.04
CA VAL A 124 28.76 15.11 -12.88
C VAL A 124 29.35 16.35 -12.23
N ALA A 125 29.79 17.31 -13.04
CA ALA A 125 30.33 18.56 -12.53
C ALA A 125 29.26 19.49 -11.96
N VAL A 126 28.05 19.47 -12.54
CA VAL A 126 26.94 20.34 -12.17
C VAL A 126 25.69 19.48 -11.89
N PRO A 127 25.07 19.60 -10.70
CA PRO A 127 23.87 18.83 -10.38
C PRO A 127 22.69 19.32 -11.23
N GLY A 128 21.85 18.39 -11.69
CA GLY A 128 20.62 18.71 -12.45
C GLY A 128 20.81 19.08 -13.93
N ALA A 129 22.04 19.18 -14.43
CA ALA A 129 22.27 19.35 -15.86
C ALA A 129 22.01 18.03 -16.61
N LEU A 130 20.88 17.92 -17.31
CA LEU A 130 20.53 16.71 -18.07
C LEU A 130 21.54 16.39 -19.18
N SER A 131 22.18 17.41 -19.76
CA SER A 131 23.27 17.22 -20.73
C SER A 131 24.50 16.56 -20.11
N ALA A 132 24.71 16.68 -18.80
CA ALA A 132 25.78 15.97 -18.11
C ALA A 132 25.47 14.48 -17.91
N TYR A 133 24.29 14.02 -18.36
CA TYR A 133 23.89 12.62 -18.44
C TYR A 133 23.76 12.11 -19.89
N ASP A 134 24.14 12.93 -20.87
CA ASP A 134 24.11 12.56 -22.28
C ASP A 134 25.44 11.89 -22.67
N ASP A 135 25.39 10.58 -22.91
CA ASP A 135 26.54 9.80 -23.35
C ASP A 135 26.68 9.78 -24.88
N SER A 136 26.00 10.65 -25.63
CA SER A 136 26.18 10.73 -27.08
C SER A 136 27.47 11.46 -27.50
N GLU A 137 28.04 12.27 -26.61
CA GLU A 137 29.28 12.99 -26.83
C GLU A 137 30.50 12.22 -26.30
N GLU A 138 31.55 12.10 -27.12
CA GLU A 138 32.68 11.21 -26.83
C GLU A 138 33.56 11.67 -25.65
N ALA A 139 33.46 12.95 -25.30
CA ALA A 139 34.10 13.52 -24.11
C ALA A 139 33.47 13.02 -22.80
N ASP A 140 32.18 12.67 -22.84
CA ASP A 140 31.42 12.25 -21.67
C ASP A 140 31.45 10.74 -21.42
N ARG A 141 31.85 9.95 -22.43
CA ARG A 141 32.07 8.50 -22.29
C ARG A 141 33.39 8.11 -21.65
N ASN A 142 34.42 8.94 -21.85
CA ASN A 142 35.82 8.59 -21.54
C ASN A 142 36.45 9.48 -20.45
N GLY A 143 35.68 10.32 -19.77
CA GLY A 143 36.20 11.12 -18.66
C GLY A 143 36.69 10.21 -17.53
N ALA A 144 38.00 10.23 -17.25
CA ALA A 144 38.66 9.32 -16.31
C ALA A 144 38.06 9.30 -14.88
N CYS A 145 37.31 10.34 -14.50
CA CYS A 145 36.64 10.45 -13.20
C CYS A 145 35.12 10.71 -13.30
N GLN A 146 34.53 10.56 -14.49
CA GLN A 146 33.08 10.62 -14.66
C GLN A 146 32.41 9.29 -14.30
N HIS A 147 33.08 8.16 -14.53
CA HIS A 147 32.55 6.83 -14.21
C HIS A 147 33.41 6.18 -13.14
N LEU A 148 32.88 6.05 -11.93
CA LEU A 148 33.56 5.35 -10.83
C LEU A 148 32.98 3.97 -10.61
N ALA A 149 33.84 3.02 -10.26
CA ALA A 149 33.41 1.68 -9.89
C ALA A 149 32.55 1.71 -8.62
N GLN A 150 31.61 0.78 -8.52
CA GLN A 150 30.88 0.54 -7.28
C GLN A 150 31.83 0.17 -6.13
N GLY A 151 31.44 0.54 -4.92
CA GLY A 151 32.24 0.36 -3.71
C GLY A 151 33.30 1.43 -3.49
N THR A 152 33.47 2.40 -4.40
CA THR A 152 34.43 3.50 -4.21
C THR A 152 34.02 4.34 -2.99
N SER A 153 34.96 4.57 -2.07
CA SER A 153 34.74 5.39 -0.89
C SER A 153 34.68 6.87 -1.24
N VAL A 154 33.68 7.56 -0.71
CA VAL A 154 33.49 8.99 -0.92
C VAL A 154 33.08 9.70 0.37
N THR A 155 33.45 10.96 0.52
CA THR A 155 32.98 11.83 1.61
C THR A 155 31.90 12.76 1.07
N ALA A 156 30.73 12.78 1.69
CA ALA A 156 29.67 13.73 1.34
C ALA A 156 30.05 15.13 1.84
N LEU A 157 30.04 16.13 0.97
CA LEU A 157 30.39 17.51 1.29
C LEU A 157 29.17 18.43 1.35
N ASP A 158 28.28 18.31 0.37
CA ASP A 158 27.16 19.22 0.20
C ASP A 158 25.98 18.52 -0.48
N PHE A 159 24.80 19.15 -0.43
CA PHE A 159 23.56 18.59 -0.95
C PHE A 159 22.86 19.61 -1.84
N SER A 160 22.28 19.13 -2.94
CA SER A 160 21.45 19.93 -3.82
C SER A 160 20.09 19.28 -4.01
N ALA A 161 19.05 20.09 -3.96
CA ALA A 161 17.69 19.68 -4.25
C ALA A 161 17.43 19.77 -5.76
N ALA A 162 16.66 18.83 -6.29
CA ALA A 162 16.20 18.86 -7.67
C ALA A 162 14.87 18.13 -7.80
N TYR A 163 14.06 18.52 -8.78
CA TYR A 163 12.77 17.88 -9.09
C TYR A 163 11.82 17.75 -7.87
N GLY A 164 11.86 18.72 -6.95
CA GLY A 164 11.04 18.71 -5.74
C GLY A 164 11.52 17.77 -4.62
N GLN A 165 12.68 17.12 -4.79
CA GLN A 165 13.28 16.23 -3.78
C GLN A 165 14.49 16.89 -3.14
N ALA A 166 14.52 16.91 -1.80
CA ALA A 166 15.69 17.36 -1.05
C ALA A 166 16.83 16.33 -1.16
N LYS A 167 18.08 16.79 -1.18
CA LYS A 167 19.28 15.93 -1.27
C LYS A 167 19.31 14.99 -2.50
N GLN A 168 18.65 15.37 -3.59
CA GLN A 168 18.63 14.58 -4.84
C GLN A 168 20.03 14.38 -5.42
N PHE A 169 20.89 15.38 -5.25
CA PHE A 169 22.30 15.31 -5.61
C PHE A 169 23.18 15.56 -4.39
N VAL A 170 24.30 14.85 -4.34
CA VAL A 170 25.28 14.93 -3.25
C VAL A 170 26.62 15.29 -3.86
N LYS A 171 27.22 16.36 -3.39
CA LYS A 171 28.61 16.68 -3.72
C LYS A 171 29.49 15.74 -2.92
N VAL A 172 30.29 14.96 -3.62
CA VAL A 172 31.16 13.95 -3.04
C VAL A 172 32.62 14.27 -3.32
N GLN A 173 33.48 14.00 -2.35
CA GLN A 173 34.93 13.94 -2.53
C GLN A 173 35.36 12.48 -2.61
N VAL A 174 36.11 12.14 -3.65
CA VAL A 174 36.59 10.77 -3.84
C VAL A 174 37.78 10.51 -2.92
N GLU A 175 37.72 9.46 -2.12
CA GLU A 175 38.77 9.13 -1.13
C GLU A 175 39.82 8.16 -1.69
N ASP A 176 39.43 7.35 -2.69
CA ASP A 176 40.21 6.21 -3.18
C ASP A 176 40.35 6.19 -4.71
N GLY A 177 41.37 5.48 -5.19
CA GLY A 177 41.60 5.28 -6.63
C GLY A 177 42.24 6.46 -7.37
N PRO A 178 42.23 6.44 -8.72
CA PRO A 178 42.93 7.44 -9.54
C PRO A 178 42.30 8.84 -9.45
N CYS A 179 41.06 8.93 -8.99
CA CYS A 179 40.30 10.17 -8.87
C CYS A 179 40.33 10.76 -7.46
N LYS A 180 41.20 10.25 -6.58
CA LYS A 180 41.32 10.70 -5.20
C LYS A 180 41.49 12.22 -5.09
N GLY A 181 40.73 12.82 -4.18
CA GLY A 181 40.74 14.26 -3.90
C GLY A 181 39.87 15.09 -4.84
N THR A 182 39.39 14.52 -5.95
CA THR A 182 38.46 15.20 -6.85
C THR A 182 37.08 15.32 -6.21
N THR A 183 36.39 16.41 -6.53
CA THR A 183 35.00 16.64 -6.09
C THR A 183 34.07 16.68 -7.28
N ALA A 184 32.95 15.97 -7.20
CA ALA A 184 31.91 15.98 -8.20
C ALA A 184 30.55 15.73 -7.54
N TRP A 185 29.48 15.73 -8.33
CA TRP A 185 28.13 15.46 -7.86
C TRP A 185 27.71 14.05 -8.28
N ALA A 186 27.15 13.31 -7.33
CA ALA A 186 26.51 12.02 -7.55
C ALA A 186 25.00 12.16 -7.28
N LEU A 187 24.20 11.22 -7.81
CA LEU A 187 22.81 11.08 -7.38
C LEU A 187 22.78 10.60 -5.93
N GLY A 188 21.89 11.17 -5.12
CA GLY A 188 21.79 10.83 -3.70
C GLY A 188 21.39 9.38 -3.44
N ILE A 189 20.70 8.75 -4.39
CA ILE A 189 20.38 7.32 -4.33
C ILE A 189 21.62 6.42 -4.50
N ASP A 190 22.69 6.93 -5.11
CA ASP A 190 23.89 6.17 -5.41
C ASP A 190 24.97 6.31 -4.32
N VAL A 191 24.67 7.03 -3.24
CA VAL A 191 25.56 7.22 -2.08
C VAL A 191 24.96 6.50 -0.87
N GLN A 192 25.68 5.50 -0.31
CA GLN A 192 25.14 4.59 0.72
C GLN A 192 26.01 4.38 1.94
#